data_AF-T1JM45-F1
#
_entry.id   AF-T1JM45-F1
#
_cell.length_a   1.000
_cell.length_b   1.000
_cell.length_c   1.000
_cell.angle_alpha   90.00
_cell.angle_beta   90.00
_cell.angle_gamma   90.00
#
_symmetry.space_group_name_H-M   'P 1'
#
loop_
_entity.id
_entity.type
_entity.pdbx_description
1 polymer ?
#
loop_
_entity_poly.entity_id
_entity_poly.type
_entity_poly.pdbx_seq_one_letter_code
_entity_poly.pdbx_strand_id
1 'polypeptide(L)'
;MAGCLDDVQLPRCECIDISEKRNAVASVTAGILFFSGWWIIIDIAARYPSMEEFHHAYHVCGVMGTVALFMINAVSNGQVRGDTYTTGCMGQRGARAWLFIGFLLGFGALIAANWILFQVYVIPMLSLKPF
;
A
#
# COMPACT_ATOMS: atom_id res chain seq x y z
N MET A 1 -15.91 -26.03 -21.28
CA MET A 1 -16.81 -26.32 -20.14
C MET A 1 -17.20 -24.99 -19.56
N ALA A 2 -18.43 -24.57 -19.84
CA ALA A 2 -18.98 -23.28 -19.43
C ALA A 2 -19.26 -23.29 -17.92
N GLY A 3 -18.72 -22.31 -17.20
CA GLY A 3 -19.02 -22.10 -15.79
C GLY A 3 -20.37 -21.41 -15.66
N CYS A 4 -21.20 -21.89 -14.73
CA CYS A 4 -22.56 -21.43 -14.43
C CYS A 4 -22.71 -19.95 -13.98
N LEU A 5 -21.78 -19.05 -14.34
CA LEU A 5 -21.79 -17.63 -14.01
C LEU A 5 -21.78 -16.72 -15.25
N ASP A 6 -21.75 -17.26 -16.47
CA ASP A 6 -21.81 -16.47 -17.71
C ASP A 6 -23.23 -16.00 -18.08
N ASP A 7 -24.27 -16.45 -17.36
CA ASP A 7 -25.69 -16.20 -17.71
C ASP A 7 -26.37 -15.05 -16.95
N VAL A 8 -25.62 -14.25 -16.18
CA VAL A 8 -26.15 -12.96 -15.68
C VAL A 8 -25.85 -11.88 -16.72
N GLN A 9 -26.56 -11.97 -17.84
CA GLN A 9 -26.68 -10.87 -18.81
C GLN A 9 -27.60 -9.79 -18.22
N LEU A 10 -27.05 -8.98 -17.31
CA LEU A 10 -27.68 -7.71 -16.93
C LEU A 10 -27.55 -6.72 -18.11
N PRO A 11 -28.62 -5.98 -18.44
CA PRO A 11 -28.63 -5.08 -19.59
C PRO A 11 -27.59 -3.97 -19.41
N ARG A 12 -26.78 -3.76 -20.43
CA ARG A 12 -25.75 -2.72 -20.53
C ARG A 12 -26.32 -1.33 -20.23
N CYS A 13 -26.14 -0.82 -19.00
CA CYS A 13 -26.12 0.62 -18.71
C CYS A 13 -25.69 0.95 -17.25
N GLU A 14 -24.48 0.60 -16.77
CA GLU A 14 -24.00 1.07 -15.45
C GLU A 14 -22.49 0.85 -15.15
N CYS A 15 -21.65 0.72 -16.19
CA CYS A 15 -20.24 0.35 -15.98
C CYS A 15 -19.36 1.44 -15.34
N ILE A 16 -19.87 2.68 -15.21
CA ILE A 16 -19.13 3.81 -14.62
C ILE A 16 -19.39 3.90 -13.11
N ASP A 17 -20.63 3.71 -12.65
CA ASP A 17 -20.99 3.89 -11.24
C ASP A 17 -20.43 2.80 -10.30
N ILE A 18 -20.41 1.53 -10.72
CA ILE A 18 -19.88 0.44 -9.89
C ILE A 18 -18.36 0.58 -9.67
N SER A 19 -17.62 1.00 -10.70
CA SER A 19 -16.17 1.20 -10.59
C SER A 19 -15.85 2.39 -9.70
N GLU A 20 -16.62 3.48 -9.78
CA GLU A 20 -16.40 4.69 -9.00
C GLU A 20 -16.72 4.46 -7.51
N LYS A 21 -17.83 3.77 -7.20
CA LYS A 21 -18.19 3.34 -5.84
C LYS A 21 -17.11 2.45 -5.21
N ARG A 22 -16.55 1.50 -5.97
CA ARG A 22 -15.49 0.60 -5.48
C ARG A 22 -14.20 1.34 -5.19
N ASN A 23 -13.79 2.27 -6.05
CA ASN A 23 -12.59 3.07 -5.81
C ASN A 23 -12.74 3.97 -4.57
N ALA A 24 -13.93 4.54 -4.35
CA ALA A 24 -14.21 5.34 -3.16
C ALA A 24 -14.16 4.50 -1.87
N VAL A 25 -14.77 3.31 -1.86
CA VAL A 25 -14.69 2.41 -0.70
C VAL A 25 -13.25 1.94 -0.46
N ALA A 26 -12.52 1.61 -1.53
CA ALA A 26 -11.13 1.19 -1.44
C ALA A 26 -10.22 2.29 -0.89
N SER A 27 -10.40 3.54 -1.32
CA SER A 27 -9.61 4.67 -0.82
C SER A 27 -9.91 5.00 0.64
N VAL A 28 -11.18 4.97 1.05
CA VAL A 28 -11.58 5.15 2.46
C VAL A 28 -11.00 4.04 3.34
N THR A 29 -11.12 2.78 2.92
CA THR A 29 -10.58 1.63 3.65
C THR A 29 -9.06 1.70 3.76
N ALA A 30 -8.38 2.05 2.67
CA ALA A 30 -6.93 2.26 2.69
C ALA A 30 -6.52 3.38 3.64
N GLY A 31 -7.27 4.50 3.66
CA GLY A 31 -7.04 5.61 4.60
C GLY A 31 -7.18 5.20 6.06
N ILE A 32 -8.22 4.43 6.40
CA ILE A 32 -8.44 3.92 7.76
C ILE A 32 -7.30 2.98 8.19
N LEU A 33 -6.93 2.02 7.34
CA LEU A 33 -5.84 1.08 7.60
C LEU A 33 -4.52 1.83 7.80
N PHE A 34 -4.23 2.80 6.93
CA PHE A 34 -3.04 3.63 7.01
C PHE A 34 -2.98 4.44 8.31
N PHE A 35 -4.07 5.12 8.67
CA PHE A 35 -4.18 5.86 9.92
C PHE A 35 -3.98 4.95 11.13
N SER A 36 -4.61 3.77 11.15
CA SER A 36 -4.48 2.80 12.24
C SER A 36 -3.05 2.30 12.41
N GLY A 37 -2.32 2.06 11.30
CA GLY A 37 -0.93 1.61 11.34
C GLY A 37 -0.01 2.65 11.95
N TRP A 38 -0.14 3.92 11.54
CA TRP A 38 0.63 5.02 12.13
C TRP A 38 0.27 5.29 13.58
N TRP A 39 -1.01 5.19 13.93
CA TRP A 39 -1.45 5.34 15.30
C TRP A 39 -0.77 4.34 16.24
N ILE A 40 -0.69 3.06 15.83
CA ILE A 40 -0.02 2.02 16.62
C ILE A 40 1.48 2.32 16.76
N ILE A 41 2.15 2.70 15.67
CA ILE A 41 3.59 3.03 15.71
C ILE A 41 3.86 4.20 16.67
N ILE A 42 3.02 5.24 16.64
CA ILE A 42 3.15 6.41 17.50
C ILE A 42 2.90 6.05 18.97
N ASP A 43 1.90 5.21 19.28
CA ASP A 43 1.66 4.76 20.66
C ASP A 43 2.86 3.98 21.23
N ILE A 44 3.46 3.10 20.42
CA ILE A 44 4.67 2.35 20.79
C ILE A 44 5.84 3.31 21.01
N ALA A 45 6.06 4.26 20.10
CA ALA A 45 7.14 5.24 20.23
C ALA A 45 6.98 6.16 21.45
N ALA A 46 5.74 6.48 21.83
CA ALA A 46 5.45 7.26 23.03
C ALA A 46 5.68 6.47 24.33
N ARG A 47 5.36 5.17 24.34
CA ARG A 47 5.54 4.30 25.51
C ARG A 47 7.00 3.85 25.70
N TYR A 48 7.73 3.63 24.61
CA TYR A 48 9.10 3.12 24.61
C TYR A 48 10.06 4.11 23.91
N PRO A 49 10.43 5.22 24.57
CA PRO A 49 11.28 6.24 23.98
C PRO A 49 12.77 5.85 23.92
N SER A 50 13.19 4.79 24.61
CA SER A 50 14.58 4.33 24.61
C SER A 50 14.90 3.56 23.32
N MET A 51 16.09 3.81 22.76
CA MET A 51 16.56 3.13 21.54
C MET A 51 16.87 1.65 21.76
N GLU A 52 17.03 1.22 23.02
CA GLU A 52 17.30 -0.19 23.37
C GLU A 52 16.08 -1.08 23.10
N GLU A 53 14.87 -0.56 23.30
CA GLU A 53 13.63 -1.33 23.14
C GLU A 53 12.96 -1.07 21.79
N PHE A 54 13.00 0.17 21.27
CA PHE A 54 12.44 0.49 19.96
C PHE A 54 13.38 1.38 19.13
N HIS A 55 14.11 0.74 18.21
CA HIS A 55 15.01 1.46 17.31
C HIS A 55 14.22 2.41 16.40
N HIS A 56 14.57 3.69 16.41
CA HIS A 56 13.91 4.68 15.55
C HIS A 56 14.01 4.35 14.06
N ALA A 57 15.01 3.56 13.65
CA ALA A 57 15.14 3.05 12.29
C ALA A 57 13.91 2.24 11.82
N TYR A 58 13.14 1.63 12.72
CA TYR A 58 11.94 0.87 12.37
C TYR A 58 10.82 1.77 11.81
N HIS A 59 10.81 3.06 12.10
CA HIS A 59 9.84 3.99 11.50
C HIS A 59 10.10 4.20 10.01
N VAL A 60 11.33 4.02 9.54
CA VAL A 60 11.73 4.27 8.16
C VAL A 60 10.93 3.40 7.19
N CYS A 61 10.67 2.13 7.52
CA CYS A 61 9.85 1.28 6.66
C CYS A 61 8.40 1.81 6.54
N GLY A 62 7.84 2.33 7.63
CA GLY A 62 6.53 2.99 7.64
C GLY A 62 6.51 4.27 6.81
N VAL A 63 7.55 5.13 6.95
CA VAL A 63 7.68 6.37 6.16
C VAL A 63 7.79 6.05 4.66
N MET A 64 8.66 5.10 4.29
CA MET A 64 8.81 4.70 2.89
C MET A 64 7.53 4.07 2.32
N GLY A 65 6.81 3.27 3.12
CA GLY A 65 5.50 2.74 2.75
C GLY A 65 4.44 3.83 2.56
N THR A 66 4.49 4.90 3.34
CA THR A 66 3.61 6.07 3.20
C THR A 66 3.87 6.82 1.91
N VAL A 67 5.14 7.09 1.60
CA VAL A 67 5.54 7.74 0.34
C VAL A 67 5.08 6.89 -0.84
N ALA A 68 5.28 5.58 -0.78
CA ALA A 68 4.79 4.65 -1.80
C ALA A 68 3.27 4.72 -1.97
N LEU A 69 2.51 4.70 -0.88
CA LEU A 69 1.05 4.81 -0.89
C LEU A 69 0.60 6.12 -1.55
N PHE A 70 1.22 7.24 -1.17
CA PHE A 70 0.94 8.54 -1.78
C PHE A 70 1.23 8.52 -3.29
N MET A 71 2.39 8.01 -3.69
CA MET A 71 2.78 7.94 -5.11
C MET A 71 1.80 7.12 -5.95
N ILE A 72 1.34 5.98 -5.42
CA ILE A 72 0.39 5.09 -6.12
C ILE A 72 -0.99 5.74 -6.22
N ASN A 73 -1.47 6.38 -5.15
CA ASN A 73 -2.80 7.00 -5.13
C ASN A 73 -2.83 8.38 -5.82
N ALA A 74 -1.68 9.03 -6.02
CA ALA A 74 -1.59 10.32 -6.70
C ALA A 74 -1.78 10.21 -8.23
N VAL A 75 -1.66 9.01 -8.80
CA VAL A 75 -1.82 8.79 -10.25
C VAL A 75 -3.24 8.30 -10.54
N SER A 76 -3.96 9.04 -11.38
CA SER A 76 -5.32 8.64 -11.78
C SER A 76 -5.28 7.46 -12.75
N ASN A 77 -6.27 6.57 -12.67
CA ASN A 77 -6.41 5.43 -13.58
C ASN A 77 -6.49 5.86 -15.06
N GLY A 78 -7.05 7.04 -15.35
CA GLY A 78 -7.12 7.60 -16.71
C GLY A 78 -5.76 8.01 -17.29
N GLN A 79 -4.85 8.52 -16.45
CA GLN A 79 -3.48 8.87 -16.87
C GLN A 79 -2.65 7.64 -17.23
N VAL A 80 -2.93 6.48 -16.64
CA VAL A 80 -2.24 5.21 -16.96
C VAL A 80 -2.76 4.62 -18.27
N ARG A 81 -4.09 4.65 -18.46
CA ARG A 81 -4.78 4.13 -19.65
C ARG A 81 -4.51 4.96 -20.91
N GLY A 82 -4.21 6.24 -20.74
CA GLY A 82 -3.93 7.14 -21.88
C GLY A 82 -5.21 7.72 -22.50
N ASP A 83 -6.33 7.66 -21.78
CA ASP A 83 -7.61 8.23 -22.20
C ASP A 83 -7.62 9.77 -22.10
N THR A 84 -6.57 10.36 -21.52
CA THR A 84 -6.39 11.80 -21.39
C THR A 84 -5.77 12.38 -22.67
N TYR A 85 -6.55 13.16 -23.43
CA TYR A 85 -6.10 13.90 -24.62
C TYR A 85 -5.13 15.06 -24.31
N THR A 86 -4.76 15.26 -23.04
CA THR A 86 -3.81 16.28 -22.59
C THR A 86 -2.47 15.63 -22.27
N THR A 87 -1.46 15.94 -23.06
CA THR A 87 -0.05 15.66 -22.76
C THR A 87 0.43 16.70 -21.75
N GLY A 88 0.14 16.47 -20.46
CA GLY A 88 0.82 17.18 -19.37
C GLY A 88 2.35 16.97 -19.43
N CYS A 89 3.13 17.74 -18.66
CA CYS A 89 4.60 17.82 -18.73
C CYS A 89 5.35 16.46 -18.66
N MET A 90 4.76 15.42 -18.06
CA MET A 90 5.35 14.08 -17.94
C MET A 90 4.68 13.00 -18.80
N GLY A 91 3.56 13.33 -19.45
CA GLY A 91 2.77 12.42 -20.29
C GLY A 91 2.43 11.07 -19.65
N GLN A 92 2.04 10.10 -20.48
CA GLN A 92 1.70 8.74 -20.04
C GLN A 92 2.93 7.93 -19.58
N ARG A 93 4.11 8.20 -20.15
CA ARG A 93 5.36 7.52 -19.79
C ARG A 93 5.82 7.91 -18.38
N GLY A 94 5.73 9.19 -18.01
CA GLY A 94 6.07 9.67 -16.67
C GLY A 94 5.12 9.13 -15.60
N ALA A 95 3.80 9.10 -15.88
CA ALA A 95 2.83 8.50 -14.95
C ALA A 95 3.12 7.01 -14.68
N ARG A 96 3.50 6.25 -15.71
CA ARG A 96 3.89 4.84 -15.55
C ARG A 96 5.20 4.67 -14.77
N ALA A 97 6.20 5.50 -15.04
CA ALA A 97 7.46 5.47 -14.29
C ALA A 97 7.25 5.84 -12.81
N TRP A 98 6.42 6.84 -12.54
CA TRP A 98 6.06 7.25 -11.19
C TRP A 98 5.35 6.13 -10.42
N LEU A 99 4.36 5.49 -11.03
CA LEU A 99 3.69 4.31 -10.45
C LEU A 99 4.67 3.16 -10.20
N PHE A 100 5.57 2.89 -11.16
CA PHE A 100 6.57 1.83 -11.01
C PHE A 100 7.50 2.07 -9.80
N ILE A 101 7.98 3.30 -9.63
CA ILE A 101 8.79 3.68 -8.46
C ILE A 101 7.97 3.55 -7.18
N GLY A 102 6.70 3.97 -7.19
CA GLY A 102 5.79 3.80 -6.05
C GLY A 102 5.65 2.33 -5.63
N PHE A 103 5.44 1.42 -6.58
CA PHE A 103 5.39 -0.01 -6.29
C PHE A 103 6.73 -0.56 -5.79
N LEU A 104 7.85 -0.15 -6.38
CA LEU A 104 9.19 -0.59 -5.95
C LEU A 104 9.49 -0.17 -4.50
N LEU A 105 9.15 1.07 -4.14
CA LEU A 105 9.26 1.56 -2.76
C LEU A 105 8.32 0.80 -1.81
N GLY A 106 7.09 0.52 -2.24
CA GLY A 106 6.10 -0.23 -1.45
C GLY A 106 6.56 -1.67 -1.16
N PHE A 107 7.01 -2.40 -2.18
CA PHE A 107 7.56 -3.75 -2.00
C PHE A 107 8.83 -3.73 -1.15
N GLY A 108 9.73 -2.76 -1.37
CA GLY A 108 10.94 -2.60 -0.56
C GLY A 108 10.64 -2.38 0.92
N ALA A 109 9.68 -1.51 1.23
CA ALA A 109 9.22 -1.27 2.59
C ALA A 109 8.61 -2.53 3.24
N LEU A 110 7.80 -3.29 2.51
CA LEU A 110 7.21 -4.54 3.00
C LEU A 110 8.25 -5.64 3.25
N ILE A 111 9.24 -5.80 2.36
CA ILE A 111 10.32 -6.76 2.54
C ILE A 111 11.16 -6.39 3.78
N ALA A 112 11.51 -5.10 3.92
CA ALA A 112 12.25 -4.61 5.08
C ALA A 112 11.46 -4.80 6.39
N ALA A 113 10.15 -4.56 6.39
CA ALA A 113 9.29 -4.78 7.56
C ALA A 113 9.25 -6.27 7.96
N ASN A 114 9.11 -7.18 6.99
CA ASN A 114 9.17 -8.61 7.26
C ASN A 114 10.55 -9.05 7.78
N TRP A 115 11.63 -8.50 7.21
CA TRP A 115 12.98 -8.77 7.68
C TRP A 115 13.17 -8.39 9.15
N ILE A 116 12.74 -7.17 9.53
CA ILE A 116 12.79 -6.69 10.92
C ILE A 116 11.95 -7.61 11.83
N LEU A 117 10.74 -7.99 11.40
CA LEU A 117 9.88 -8.90 12.16
C LEU A 117 10.60 -10.21 12.51
N PHE A 118 11.20 -10.86 11.52
CA PHE A 118 11.86 -12.14 11.75
C PHE A 118 13.17 -12.01 12.54
N GLN A 119 14.03 -11.07 12.15
CA GLN A 119 15.35 -10.93 12.76
C GLN A 119 15.26 -10.51 14.24
N VAL A 120 14.38 -9.56 14.54
CA VAL A 120 14.36 -8.91 15.87
C VAL A 120 13.41 -9.64 16.81
N TYR A 121 12.27 -10.15 16.31
CA TYR A 121 11.22 -10.67 17.17
C TYR A 121 11.04 -12.19 17.08
N VAL A 122 11.17 -12.81 15.91
CA VAL A 122 10.90 -14.26 15.76
C VAL A 122 12.12 -15.11 16.11
N ILE A 123 13.30 -14.80 15.58
CA ILE A 123 14.51 -15.62 15.76
C ILE A 123 14.97 -15.64 17.23
N PRO A 124 15.05 -14.50 17.95
CA PRO A 124 15.49 -14.51 19.35
C PRO A 124 14.51 -15.25 20.27
N MET A 125 13.19 -15.19 20.01
CA MET A 125 12.20 -15.98 20.74
C MET A 125 12.40 -17.48 20.58
N LEU A 126 12.84 -17.95 19.40
CA LEU A 126 13.11 -19.36 19.16
C LEU A 126 14.33 -19.85 19.97
N SER A 127 15.34 -18.98 20.17
CA SER A 127 16.56 -19.34 20.89
C SER A 127 16.38 -19.44 22.41
N LEU A 128 15.31 -18.87 22.97
CA LEU A 128 15.05 -18.83 24.42
C LEU A 128 14.19 -19.98 24.95
N LYS A 129 13.68 -20.87 24.08
CA LYS A 129 13.09 -22.15 24.48
C LYS A 129 14.12 -23.27 24.29
N PRO A 130 15.02 -23.54 25.26
CA PRO A 130 15.68 -24.83 25.30
C PRO A 130 14.62 -25.90 25.59
N PHE A 131 14.60 -26.95 24.78
CA PHE A 131 13.92 -28.20 25.15
C PHE A 131 14.60 -28.82 26.38
#